data_AF-A0A9D1K9J2-F1
#
_entry.id   AF-A0A9D1K9J2-F1
#
_cell.length_a   1.000
_cell.length_b   1.000
_cell.length_c   1.000
_cell.angle_alpha   90.00
_cell.angle_beta   90.00
_cell.angle_gamma   90.00
#
_symmetry.space_group_name_H-M   'P 1'
#
loop_
_entity.id
_entity.type
_entity.pdbx_description
1 polymer ?
#
loop_
_entity_poly.entity_id
_entity_poly.type
_entity_poly.pdbx_seq_one_letter_code
_entity_poly.pdbx_strand_id
1 'polypeptide(L)'
;MKKLLSILLCAALVLGLAACGTAASDPTDAPATDAAPATDAPSAELEKLVVGASSTPHAEILEAVRGELEALGYELEVTIFDDYVLPNLALADSEIDANYFQHEPYLLNFNAENGTDLVS
;
A
#
# COMPACT_ATOMS: atom_id res chain seq x y z
N MET A 1 -12.88 -33.02 -23.23
CA MET A 1 -11.58 -33.58 -22.82
C MET A 1 -10.54 -32.50 -22.45
N LYS A 2 -10.97 -31.37 -21.86
CA LYS A 2 -10.08 -30.32 -21.34
C LYS A 2 -10.09 -30.24 -19.80
N LYS A 3 -10.92 -31.07 -19.16
CA LYS A 3 -11.11 -31.16 -17.70
C LYS A 3 -10.29 -32.30 -17.06
N LEU A 4 -9.43 -32.96 -17.85
CA LEU A 4 -8.53 -34.04 -17.41
C LEU A 4 -7.07 -33.56 -17.27
N LEU A 5 -6.79 -32.30 -17.60
CA LEU A 5 -5.47 -31.69 -17.44
C LEU A 5 -5.29 -30.99 -16.08
N SER A 6 -6.37 -30.83 -15.30
CA SER A 6 -6.38 -30.16 -13.98
C SER A 6 -6.16 -31.08 -12.79
N ILE A 7 -5.77 -32.35 -12.99
CA ILE A 7 -5.57 -33.32 -11.88
C ILE A 7 -4.10 -33.72 -11.73
N LEU A 8 -3.21 -33.37 -12.67
CA LEU A 8 -1.81 -33.81 -12.66
C LEU A 8 -0.79 -32.77 -12.16
N LEU A 9 -1.23 -31.65 -11.56
CA LEU A 9 -0.33 -30.62 -11.03
C LEU A 9 -0.38 -30.48 -9.49
N CYS A 10 -1.14 -31.33 -8.80
CA CYS A 10 -1.23 -31.35 -7.33
C CYS A 10 -0.18 -32.25 -6.64
N ALA A 11 0.92 -32.61 -7.31
CA ALA A 11 1.94 -33.54 -6.79
C ALA A 11 3.36 -32.97 -6.79
N ALA A 12 3.52 -31.71 -6.36
CA ALA A 12 4.84 -31.13 -6.06
C ALA A 12 4.84 -30.35 -4.74
N LEU A 13 4.03 -30.80 -3.78
CA LEU A 13 4.16 -30.44 -2.37
C LEU A 13 4.96 -31.55 -1.69
N VAL A 14 5.83 -31.16 -0.75
CA VAL A 14 6.74 -31.98 0.07
C VAL A 14 8.14 -32.18 -0.52
N LEU A 15 9.07 -31.28 -0.17
CA LEU A 15 10.47 -31.58 0.17
C LEU A 15 11.16 -30.27 0.62
N GLY A 16 11.17 -30.02 1.93
CA GLY A 16 11.85 -28.85 2.47
C GLY A 16 11.71 -28.70 3.99
N LEU A 17 11.77 -29.81 4.74
CA LEU A 17 11.79 -29.77 6.21
C LEU A 17 12.71 -30.86 6.75
N ALA A 18 14.03 -30.64 6.65
CA ALA A 18 15.05 -31.34 7.43
C ALA A 18 16.42 -30.67 7.23
N ALA A 19 16.74 -29.70 8.09
CA ALA A 19 18.12 -29.41 8.45
C ALA A 19 18.19 -29.31 9.98
N CYS A 20 18.69 -30.40 10.58
CA CYS A 20 19.23 -30.51 11.93
C CYS A 20 20.15 -29.32 12.25
N GLY A 21 20.37 -28.85 13.49
CA GLY A 21 20.29 -29.50 14.79
C GLY A 21 21.63 -29.27 15.54
N THR A 22 21.54 -28.92 16.83
CA THR A 22 22.58 -28.84 17.89
C THR A 22 23.63 -27.71 17.77
N ALA A 23 24.09 -27.01 18.81
CA ALA A 23 24.14 -27.32 20.24
C ALA A 23 24.01 -26.07 21.13
N ALA A 24 23.43 -26.26 22.31
CA ALA A 24 23.54 -25.36 23.45
C ALA A 24 24.97 -25.40 24.03
N SER A 25 25.52 -24.26 24.40
CA SER A 25 26.62 -24.09 25.35
C SER A 25 26.57 -22.67 25.93
N ASP A 26 26.72 -22.60 27.26
CA ASP A 26 26.60 -21.47 28.20
C ASP A 26 27.45 -20.20 27.91
N PRO A 27 27.20 -19.07 28.61
CA PRO A 27 27.64 -17.73 28.22
C PRO A 27 29.08 -17.42 28.63
N THR A 28 29.79 -16.61 27.84
CA THR A 28 31.02 -15.93 28.26
C THR A 28 31.16 -14.61 27.49
N ASP A 29 31.52 -13.57 28.24
CA ASP A 29 31.69 -12.15 27.90
C ASP A 29 32.48 -11.84 26.61
N ALA A 30 32.00 -10.77 25.96
CA ALA A 30 32.61 -9.73 25.09
C ALA A 30 34.14 -9.74 24.82
N PRO A 31 34.66 -9.17 23.68
CA PRO A 31 34.16 -7.93 23.06
C PRO A 31 34.16 -7.83 21.52
N ALA A 32 33.42 -6.81 21.05
CA ALA A 32 33.48 -6.07 19.79
C ALA A 32 34.32 -6.61 18.62
N THR A 33 33.65 -6.89 17.50
CA THR A 33 33.85 -6.34 16.14
C THR A 33 33.35 -7.40 15.15
N ASP A 34 32.13 -7.24 14.63
CA ASP A 34 31.79 -7.85 13.36
C ASP A 34 30.69 -7.03 12.68
N ALA A 35 31.04 -6.50 11.50
CA ALA A 35 30.08 -5.90 10.60
C ALA A 35 29.17 -7.01 10.12
N ALA A 36 27.95 -7.05 10.66
CA ALA A 36 26.90 -7.93 10.14
C ALA A 36 26.72 -7.63 8.64
N PRO A 37 26.65 -8.65 7.77
CA PRO A 37 26.21 -8.41 6.41
C PRO A 37 24.79 -7.84 6.52
N ALA A 38 24.60 -6.64 5.97
CA ALA A 38 23.26 -6.14 5.70
C ALA A 38 22.59 -7.20 4.84
N THR A 39 21.74 -8.00 5.47
CA THR A 39 20.87 -8.92 4.75
C THR A 39 19.90 -7.98 4.07
N ASP A 40 20.08 -7.81 2.77
CA ASP A 40 19.15 -7.12 1.88
C ASP A 40 17.86 -7.94 1.91
N ALA A 41 17.08 -7.74 2.97
CA ALA A 41 15.70 -8.20 3.02
C ALA A 41 15.03 -7.51 1.83
N PRO A 42 14.25 -8.23 1.01
CA PRO A 42 13.52 -7.58 -0.06
C PRO A 42 12.66 -6.51 0.58
N SER A 43 12.97 -5.24 0.31
CA SER A 43 12.05 -4.14 0.59
C SER A 43 10.75 -4.53 -0.08
N ALA A 44 9.70 -4.74 0.71
CA ALA A 44 8.37 -4.96 0.16
C ALA A 44 8.07 -3.73 -0.72
N GLU A 45 7.87 -3.95 -2.02
CA GLU A 45 7.48 -2.87 -2.90
C GLU A 45 6.10 -2.37 -2.45
N LEU A 46 6.04 -1.09 -2.07
CA LEU A 46 4.80 -0.46 -1.65
C LEU A 46 3.96 -0.13 -2.89
N GLU A 47 2.65 -0.31 -2.77
CA GLU A 47 1.70 0.12 -3.79
C GLU A 47 1.48 1.62 -3.68
N LYS A 48 1.67 2.35 -4.77
CA LYS A 48 1.47 3.80 -4.78
C LYS A 48 -0.01 4.13 -4.66
N LEU A 49 -0.35 5.09 -3.78
CA LEU A 49 -1.70 5.61 -3.59
C LEU A 49 -1.66 7.14 -3.72
N VAL A 50 -2.20 7.68 -4.82
CA VAL A 50 -2.23 9.11 -5.12
C VAL A 50 -3.56 9.71 -4.67
N VAL A 51 -3.52 10.62 -3.70
CA VAL A 51 -4.71 11.25 -3.12
C VAL A 51 -4.70 12.77 -3.35
N GLY A 52 -5.74 13.26 -4.02
CA GLY A 52 -5.97 14.70 -4.16
C GLY A 52 -6.58 15.31 -2.89
N ALA A 53 -6.04 16.40 -2.37
CA ALA A 53 -6.55 17.00 -1.13
C ALA A 53 -6.41 18.53 -1.11
N SER A 54 -7.25 19.21 -0.33
CA SER A 54 -6.98 20.62 -0.01
C SER A 54 -5.83 20.73 1.00
N SER A 55 -5.06 21.82 0.91
CA SER A 55 -3.87 22.05 1.74
C SER A 55 -4.11 21.86 3.25
N THR A 56 -5.12 22.52 3.81
CA THR A 56 -5.49 22.39 5.23
C THR A 56 -7.01 22.21 5.36
N PRO A 57 -7.50 21.31 6.24
CA PRO A 57 -6.73 20.38 7.08
C PRO A 57 -6.40 19.04 6.40
N HIS A 58 -6.88 18.81 5.17
CA HIS A 58 -6.95 17.47 4.59
C HIS A 58 -5.57 16.84 4.32
N ALA A 59 -4.66 17.56 3.68
CA ALA A 59 -3.31 17.06 3.43
C ALA A 59 -2.51 16.85 4.72
N GLU A 60 -2.71 17.70 5.75
CA GLU A 60 -2.07 17.53 7.06
C GLU A 60 -2.52 16.24 7.75
N ILE A 61 -3.82 15.89 7.63
CA ILE A 61 -4.37 14.64 8.15
C ILE A 61 -3.79 13.44 7.39
N LEU A 62 -3.71 13.52 6.06
CA LEU A 62 -3.12 12.47 5.23
C LEU A 62 -1.64 12.25 5.58
N GLU A 63 -0.89 13.32 5.81
CA GLU A 63 0.51 13.22 6.23
C GLU A 63 0.66 12.55 7.60
N ALA A 64 -0.24 12.84 8.54
CA ALA A 64 -0.22 12.23 9.88
C ALA A 64 -0.43 10.71 9.86
N VAL A 65 -1.13 10.17 8.85
CA VAL A 65 -1.41 8.72 8.71
C VAL A 65 -0.48 8.02 7.72
N ARG A 66 0.50 8.72 7.12
CA ARG A 66 1.45 8.14 6.15
C ARG A 66 2.09 6.84 6.64
N GLY A 67 2.60 6.82 7.87
CA GLY A 67 3.24 5.64 8.43
C GLY A 67 2.28 4.45 8.64
N GLU A 68 1.00 4.71 8.89
CA GLU A 68 -0.02 3.65 8.98
C GLU A 68 -0.30 3.05 7.60
N LEU A 69 -0.34 3.89 6.54
CA LEU A 69 -0.48 3.44 5.15
C LEU A 69 0.74 2.63 4.69
N GLU A 70 1.96 3.07 5.03
CA GLU A 70 3.19 2.32 4.74
C GLU A 70 3.18 0.94 5.41
N ALA A 71 2.72 0.85 6.66
CA ALA A 71 2.57 -0.43 7.36
C ALA A 71 1.50 -1.34 6.74
N LEU A 72 0.53 -0.77 6.00
CA LEU A 72 -0.46 -1.49 5.21
C LEU A 72 0.02 -1.83 3.79
N GLY A 73 1.23 -1.43 3.41
CA GLY A 73 1.82 -1.70 2.10
C GLY A 73 1.60 -0.62 1.06
N TYR A 74 1.22 0.60 1.46
CA TYR A 74 0.96 1.72 0.55
C TYR A 74 1.97 2.86 0.70
N GLU A 75 2.43 3.40 -0.43
CA GLU A 75 3.17 4.67 -0.48
C GLU A 75 2.18 5.80 -0.83
N LEU A 76 1.89 6.66 0.15
CA LEU A 76 0.98 7.78 -0.03
C LEU A 76 1.65 8.93 -0.80
N GLU A 77 1.09 9.33 -1.94
CA GLU A 77 1.41 10.59 -2.61
C GLU A 77 0.22 11.55 -2.48
N VAL A 78 0.46 12.76 -1.99
CA VAL A 78 -0.60 13.77 -1.83
C VAL A 78 -0.45 14.86 -2.88
N THR A 79 -1.49 15.02 -3.71
CA THR A 79 -1.59 16.11 -4.68
C THR A 79 -2.45 17.22 -4.10
N ILE A 80 -1.86 18.40 -3.91
CA ILE A 80 -2.59 19.55 -3.36
C ILE A 80 -3.38 20.25 -4.45
N PHE A 81 -4.66 20.48 -4.19
CA PHE A 81 -5.55 21.30 -5.01
C PHE A 81 -6.03 22.53 -4.24
N ASP A 82 -6.07 23.67 -4.94
CA ASP A 82 -6.50 24.96 -4.40
C ASP A 82 -7.98 25.30 -4.73
N ASP A 83 -8.69 24.37 -5.40
CA ASP A 83 -10.12 24.49 -5.73
C ASP A 83 -10.86 23.17 -5.52
N TYR A 84 -12.18 23.20 -5.72
CA TYR A 84 -13.10 22.10 -5.41
C TYR A 84 -13.60 21.33 -6.63
N VAL A 85 -13.28 21.79 -7.85
CA VAL A 85 -13.71 21.14 -9.09
C VAL A 85 -12.66 20.16 -9.56
N LEU A 86 -11.40 20.59 -9.60
CA LEU A 86 -10.29 19.78 -10.13
C LEU A 86 -10.09 18.43 -9.42
N PRO A 87 -10.22 18.28 -8.09
CA PRO A 87 -10.00 16.98 -7.46
C PRO A 87 -10.97 15.89 -7.92
N ASN A 88 -12.22 16.25 -8.24
CA ASN A 88 -13.19 15.29 -8.76
C ASN A 88 -12.96 15.00 -10.25
N LEU A 89 -12.58 16.00 -11.04
CA LEU A 89 -12.22 15.78 -12.45
C LEU A 89 -11.00 14.87 -12.58
N ALA A 90 -9.94 15.14 -11.81
CA ALA A 90 -8.74 14.31 -11.78
C ALA A 90 -9.05 12.86 -11.37
N LEU A 91 -9.96 12.65 -10.41
CA LEU A 91 -10.39 11.31 -10.02
C LEU A 91 -11.21 10.63 -11.14
N ALA A 92 -12.16 11.33 -11.74
CA ALA A 92 -12.96 10.80 -12.84
C ALA A 92 -12.12 10.44 -14.07
N ASP A 93 -11.06 11.21 -14.33
CA ASP A 93 -10.09 10.98 -15.40
C ASP A 93 -9.00 9.96 -15.03
N SER A 94 -9.08 9.36 -13.83
CA SER A 94 -8.13 8.38 -13.30
C SER A 94 -6.68 8.89 -13.20
N GLU A 95 -6.49 10.19 -13.01
CA GLU A 95 -5.18 10.82 -12.77
C GLU A 95 -4.72 10.66 -11.31
N ILE A 96 -5.68 10.47 -10.40
CA ILE A 96 -5.48 10.18 -8.96
C ILE A 96 -6.38 9.01 -8.56
N ASP A 97 -6.02 8.31 -7.48
CA ASP A 97 -6.74 7.12 -7.01
C ASP A 97 -7.91 7.47 -6.08
N ALA A 98 -7.81 8.59 -5.36
CA ALA A 98 -8.85 9.10 -4.48
C ALA A 98 -8.74 10.61 -4.29
N ASN A 99 -9.76 11.23 -3.69
CA ASN A 99 -9.64 12.59 -3.17
C ASN A 99 -10.21 12.71 -1.74
N TYR A 100 -9.69 13.67 -0.99
CA TYR A 100 -10.10 14.00 0.38
C TYR A 100 -10.21 15.52 0.53
N PHE A 101 -11.40 16.05 0.26
CA PHE A 101 -11.67 17.51 0.36
C PHE A 101 -13.15 17.87 0.54
N GLN A 102 -14.07 16.96 0.18
CA GLN A 102 -15.50 17.24 0.02
C GLN A 102 -16.37 16.51 1.06
N HIS A 103 -17.64 16.89 1.09
CA HIS A 103 -18.70 16.22 1.83
C HIS A 103 -19.76 15.65 0.86
N GLU A 104 -20.54 14.67 1.31
CA GLU A 104 -21.49 13.92 0.47
C GLU A 104 -22.46 14.80 -0.36
N PRO A 105 -23.09 15.87 0.16
CA PRO A 105 -23.97 16.72 -0.66
C PRO A 105 -23.26 17.36 -1.86
N TYR A 106 -21.96 17.66 -1.73
CA TYR A 106 -21.18 18.24 -2.82
C TYR A 106 -20.89 17.18 -3.89
N LEU A 107 -20.50 15.97 -3.48
CA LEU A 107 -20.27 14.85 -4.37
C LEU A 107 -21.52 14.52 -5.20
N LEU A 108 -22.69 14.43 -4.55
CA LEU A 108 -23.96 14.14 -5.23
C LEU A 108 -24.31 15.22 -6.26
N ASN A 109 -24.09 16.50 -5.91
CA ASN A 109 -24.31 17.60 -6.84
C ASN A 109 -23.32 17.57 -8.01
N PHE A 110 -22.03 17.34 -7.72
CA PHE A 110 -20.99 17.25 -8.73
C PHE A 110 -21.27 16.14 -9.74
N ASN A 111 -21.65 14.95 -9.27
CA ASN A 111 -22.07 13.84 -10.12
C ASN A 111 -23.26 14.20 -11.00
N ALA A 112 -24.29 14.85 -10.43
CA ALA A 112 -25.47 15.27 -11.18
C ALA A 112 -25.17 16.32 -12.26
N GLU A 113 -24.25 17.26 -11.99
CA GLU A 113 -23.89 18.35 -12.91
C GLU A 113 -22.90 17.91 -14.00
N ASN A 114 -21.96 17.03 -13.66
CA ASN A 114 -20.84 16.66 -14.55
C ASN A 114 -21.02 15.28 -15.19
N GLY A 115 -22.06 14.53 -14.82
CA GLY A 115 -22.32 13.19 -15.37
C GLY A 115 -21.32 12.14 -14.91
N THR A 116 -20.68 12.35 -13.75
CA THR A 116 -19.77 11.41 -13.12
C THR A 116 -20.51 10.48 -12.16
N ASP A 117 -19.89 9.37 -11.77
CA ASP A 117 -20.42 8.35 -10.87
C ASP A 117 -19.49 8.09 -9.67
N LEU A 118 -18.79 9.14 -9.23
CA LEU A 118 -17.86 9.09 -8.11
C LEU A 118 -18.57 8.70 -6.80
N VAL A 119 -17.85 8.01 -5.92
CA VAL A 119 -18.36 7.51 -4.62
C VAL A 119 -17.54 8.08 -3.47
N SER A 120 -18.14 8.16 -2.27
CA SER A 120 -17.51 8.63 -1.02
C SER A 120 -17.28 7.51 -0.04
#